data_AF-W5JDN6-F1
#
_entry.id   AF-W5JDN6-F1
#
_cell.length_a   1.000
_cell.length_b   1.000
_cell.length_c   1.000
_cell.angle_alpha   90.00
_cell.angle_beta   90.00
_cell.angle_gamma   90.00
#
_symmetry.space_group_name_H-M   'P 1'
#
loop_
_entity.id
_entity.type
_entity.pdbx_description
1 polymer ?
#
loop_
_entity_poly.entity_id
_entity_poly.type
_entity_poly.pdbx_seq_one_letter_code
_entity_poly.pdbx_strand_id
1 'polypeptide(L)'
;MKFMPVVFLVVVGCLALAWGQLQAPADAGTGRWKPAGSGGTAGTAGADPVLTQEQRLVERNNEALKSAIGRAFPVTTPAEYQPLVLELYVRCQAELDGCAELLWATGLQREYRLCATTQRQICAQQIQELQAELAAITEAANRPSAVELSPEEEAILSLLGQ
;
A
#
# COMPACT_ATOMS: atom_id res chain seq x y z
N MET A 1 6.95 -43.79 -3.85
CA MET A 1 5.94 -42.77 -4.18
C MET A 1 6.63 -41.41 -4.19
N LYS A 2 6.99 -40.89 -5.37
CA LYS A 2 7.72 -39.62 -5.55
C LYS A 2 7.18 -38.94 -6.82
N PHE A 3 6.25 -38.02 -6.62
CA PHE A 3 5.62 -37.08 -7.55
C PHE A 3 5.18 -35.94 -6.62
N MET A 4 5.43 -34.65 -6.80
CA MET A 4 5.78 -33.80 -7.94
C MET A 4 6.48 -32.52 -7.39
N PRO A 5 7.55 -31.99 -8.03
CA PRO A 5 7.99 -30.61 -7.79
C PRO A 5 7.95 -29.74 -9.06
N VAL A 6 7.19 -30.12 -10.09
CA VAL A 6 7.23 -29.44 -11.41
C VAL A 6 6.10 -28.41 -11.58
N VAL A 7 4.96 -28.57 -10.89
CA VAL A 7 3.80 -27.66 -11.05
C VAL A 7 4.07 -26.28 -10.42
N PHE A 8 4.89 -26.22 -9.38
CA PHE A 8 5.18 -24.98 -8.65
C PHE A 8 6.08 -24.00 -9.44
N LEU A 9 6.90 -24.51 -10.36
CA LEU A 9 7.81 -23.68 -11.17
C LEU A 9 7.12 -23.00 -12.36
N VAL A 10 6.01 -23.56 -12.86
CA VAL A 10 5.29 -22.98 -14.01
C VAL A 10 4.45 -21.76 -13.59
N VAL A 11 3.90 -21.75 -12.38
CA VAL A 11 3.08 -20.62 -11.89
C VAL A 11 3.93 -19.40 -11.54
N VAL A 12 5.14 -19.60 -11.02
CA VAL A 12 6.09 -18.52 -10.72
C VAL A 12 6.74 -17.96 -12.00
N GLY A 13 6.92 -18.79 -13.03
CA GLY A 13 7.49 -18.36 -14.31
C GLY A 13 6.60 -17.40 -15.12
N CYS A 14 5.27 -17.49 -15.01
CA CYS A 14 4.36 -16.65 -15.81
C CYS A 14 4.18 -15.23 -15.27
N LEU A 15 4.44 -14.97 -13.98
CA LEU A 15 4.33 -13.62 -13.40
C LEU A 15 5.58 -12.76 -13.60
N ALA A 16 6.74 -13.37 -13.89
CA ALA A 16 7.99 -12.64 -14.13
C ALA A 16 8.13 -12.07 -15.55
N LEU A 17 7.32 -12.54 -16.52
CA LEU A 17 7.42 -12.13 -17.92
C LEU A 17 6.61 -10.88 -18.28
N ALA A 18 5.80 -10.35 -17.36
CA ALA A 18 5.06 -9.10 -17.58
C ALA A 18 5.81 -7.83 -17.13
N TRP A 19 6.91 -7.97 -16.37
CA TRP A 19 7.59 -6.84 -15.72
C TRP A 19 8.83 -6.32 -16.46
N GLY A 20 9.26 -7.00 -17.52
CA GLY A 20 10.61 -6.83 -18.10
C GLY A 20 10.74 -6.00 -19.37
N GLN A 21 9.66 -5.47 -19.96
CA GLN A 21 9.77 -4.77 -21.26
C GLN A 21 9.01 -3.45 -21.31
N LEU A 22 9.61 -2.41 -20.70
CA LEU A 22 9.50 -1.05 -21.24
C LEU A 22 10.74 -0.22 -20.85
N GLN A 23 11.89 -0.58 -21.44
CA GLN A 23 13.02 0.33 -21.58
C GLN A 23 13.13 0.74 -23.04
N ALA A 24 12.76 1.98 -23.33
CA ALA A 24 13.31 2.72 -24.45
C ALA A 24 13.56 4.18 -24.01
N PRO A 25 14.69 4.78 -24.43
CA PRO A 25 15.22 6.00 -23.83
C PRO A 25 14.63 7.24 -24.49
N ALA A 26 14.36 8.29 -23.70
CA ALA A 26 14.13 9.63 -24.21
C ALA A 26 14.75 10.66 -23.26
N ASP A 27 15.93 11.12 -23.67
CA ASP A 27 16.48 12.46 -23.56
C ASP A 27 16.49 13.21 -22.21
N ALA A 28 17.73 13.54 -21.84
CA ALA A 28 18.07 14.61 -20.92
C ALA A 28 17.38 15.93 -21.32
N GLY A 29 16.49 16.39 -20.45
CA GLY A 29 15.91 17.72 -20.50
C GLY A 29 15.72 18.26 -19.10
N THR A 30 16.63 19.14 -18.67
CA THR A 30 16.43 20.03 -17.53
C THR A 30 15.11 20.79 -17.72
N GLY A 31 14.10 20.46 -16.92
CA GLY A 31 12.75 20.97 -17.14
C GLY A 31 11.93 20.97 -15.87
N ARG A 32 12.13 22.02 -15.08
CA ARG A 32 11.18 22.59 -14.10
C ARG A 32 9.75 22.07 -14.31
N TRP A 33 9.22 21.34 -13.33
CA TRP A 33 7.82 20.93 -13.29
C TRP A 33 6.95 22.19 -13.47
N LYS A 34 6.22 22.26 -14.59
CA LYS A 34 5.22 23.29 -14.86
C LYS A 34 3.96 22.55 -15.28
N PRO A 35 2.84 22.67 -14.53
CA PRO A 35 1.59 22.10 -14.98
C PRO A 35 1.20 22.80 -16.28
N ALA A 36 0.92 22.00 -17.32
CA ALA A 36 0.42 22.49 -18.58
C ALA A 36 -1.00 23.03 -18.40
N GLY A 37 -1.09 24.31 -18.04
CA GLY A 37 -2.27 25.13 -18.26
C GLY A 37 -2.40 25.41 -19.76
N SER A 38 -3.60 25.18 -20.29
CA SER A 38 -3.98 25.49 -21.66
C SER A 38 -3.70 26.97 -21.98
N GLY A 39 -3.34 27.22 -23.24
CA GLY A 39 -3.33 28.58 -23.78
C GLY A 39 -4.73 29.20 -23.68
N GLY A 40 -4.79 30.44 -23.21
CA GLY A 40 -6.04 31.20 -23.14
C GLY A 40 -6.00 32.30 -22.09
N THR A 41 -5.35 33.41 -22.45
CA THR A 41 -5.69 34.80 -22.06
C THR A 41 -6.28 35.09 -20.67
N ALA A 42 -5.47 35.83 -19.88
CA ALA A 42 -5.84 36.98 -19.05
C ALA A 42 -7.17 36.95 -18.25
N GLY A 43 -7.01 36.90 -16.92
CA GLY A 43 -7.86 37.64 -15.98
C GLY A 43 -8.96 36.84 -15.31
N THR A 44 -8.71 36.39 -14.08
CA THR A 44 -9.57 36.61 -12.90
C THR A 44 -8.96 35.94 -11.68
N ALA A 45 -8.71 36.74 -10.64
CA ALA A 45 -8.39 36.26 -9.32
C ALA A 45 -9.66 35.63 -8.71
N GLY A 46 -9.56 34.41 -8.16
CA GLY A 46 -10.56 33.86 -7.23
C GLY A 46 -11.53 32.80 -7.75
N ALA A 47 -11.29 32.17 -8.91
CA ALA A 47 -12.02 30.96 -9.29
C ALA A 47 -11.19 29.72 -8.92
N ASP A 48 -11.64 28.95 -7.93
CA ASP A 48 -11.14 27.58 -7.76
C ASP A 48 -11.25 26.86 -9.10
N PRO A 49 -10.20 26.15 -9.54
CA PRO A 49 -10.25 25.43 -10.79
C PRO A 49 -11.40 24.42 -10.73
N VAL A 50 -12.38 24.57 -11.62
CA VAL A 50 -13.49 23.62 -11.73
C VAL A 50 -12.90 22.29 -12.19
N LEU A 51 -12.81 21.33 -11.27
CA LEU A 51 -12.29 20.01 -11.56
C LEU A 51 -13.18 19.28 -12.57
N THR A 52 -12.55 18.63 -13.54
CA THR A 52 -13.24 17.76 -14.49
C THR A 52 -13.89 16.59 -13.75
N GLN A 53 -14.82 15.89 -14.42
CA GLN A 53 -15.49 14.74 -13.80
C GLN A 53 -14.48 13.63 -13.47
N GLU A 54 -13.50 13.44 -14.34
CA GLU A 54 -12.42 12.47 -14.18
C GLU A 54 -11.50 12.83 -13.00
N GLN A 55 -11.11 14.10 -12.88
CA GLN A 55 -10.28 14.56 -11.76
C GLN A 55 -10.98 14.30 -10.42
N ARG A 56 -12.27 14.63 -10.33
CA ARG A 56 -13.09 14.33 -9.15
C ARG A 56 -13.20 12.83 -8.87
N LEU A 57 -13.16 11.98 -9.89
CA LEU A 57 -13.20 10.53 -9.73
C LEU A 57 -11.88 10.01 -9.13
N VAL A 58 -10.74 10.49 -9.65
CA VAL A 58 -9.41 10.14 -9.15
C VAL A 58 -9.21 10.61 -7.71
N GLU A 59 -9.54 11.87 -7.42
CA GLU A 59 -9.46 12.42 -6.06
C GLU A 59 -10.31 11.65 -5.07
N ARG A 60 -11.56 11.30 -5.41
CA ARG A 60 -12.42 10.49 -4.53
C ARG A 60 -11.82 9.13 -4.21
N ASN A 61 -11.14 8.48 -5.17
CA ASN A 61 -10.50 7.20 -4.92
C ASN A 61 -9.27 7.35 -4.02
N ASN A 62 -8.46 8.39 -4.25
CA ASN A 62 -7.29 8.68 -3.42
C ASN A 62 -7.67 9.06 -1.97
N GLU A 63 -8.70 9.90 -1.80
CA GLU A 63 -9.22 10.23 -0.48
C GLU A 63 -9.85 9.02 0.22
N ALA A 64 -10.51 8.13 -0.53
CA ALA A 64 -11.03 6.88 0.03
C ALA A 64 -9.90 5.95 0.51
N LEU A 65 -8.79 5.85 -0.22
CA LEU A 65 -7.61 5.09 0.20
C LEU A 65 -6.98 5.69 1.47
N LYS A 66 -6.71 6.99 1.45
CA LYS A 66 -6.16 7.72 2.60
C LYS A 66 -7.02 7.55 3.86
N SER A 67 -8.33 7.67 3.70
CA SER A 67 -9.32 7.46 4.77
C SER A 67 -9.31 6.01 5.27
N ALA A 68 -9.21 5.02 4.38
CA ALA A 68 -9.16 3.61 4.75
C ALA A 68 -7.90 3.29 5.57
N ILE A 69 -6.73 3.74 5.11
CA ILE A 69 -5.46 3.56 5.83
C ILE A 69 -5.50 4.27 7.19
N GLY A 70 -5.93 5.53 7.25
CA GLY A 70 -6.00 6.29 8.50
C GLY A 70 -6.99 5.72 9.53
N ARG A 71 -8.05 5.02 9.09
CA ARG A 71 -8.93 4.27 9.98
C ARG A 71 -8.31 2.97 10.46
N ALA A 72 -7.58 2.28 9.60
CA ALA A 72 -6.98 0.99 9.92
C ALA A 72 -5.74 1.13 10.83
N PHE A 73 -4.98 2.19 10.63
CA PHE A 73 -3.73 2.50 11.34
C PHE A 73 -3.82 3.93 11.90
N PRO A 74 -4.43 4.11 13.07
CA PRO A 74 -4.55 5.42 13.71
C PRO A 74 -3.19 5.97 14.15
N VAL A 75 -3.15 7.24 14.55
CA VAL A 75 -1.93 7.89 15.11
C VAL A 75 -1.37 7.15 16.33
N THR A 76 -2.21 6.37 17.03
CA THR A 76 -1.79 5.54 18.16
C THR A 76 -1.07 4.25 17.75
N THR A 77 -1.01 3.92 16.45
CA THR A 77 -0.20 2.80 15.96
C THR A 77 1.27 3.03 16.34
N PRO A 78 1.93 2.05 16.98
CA PRO A 78 3.31 2.20 17.43
C PRO A 78 4.26 2.69 16.34
N ALA A 79 5.23 3.52 16.72
CA ALA A 79 6.12 4.21 15.79
C ALA A 79 6.97 3.25 14.95
N GLU A 80 7.31 2.08 15.52
CA GLU A 80 8.06 1.01 14.86
C GLU A 80 7.31 0.40 13.66
N TYR A 81 5.98 0.49 13.62
CA TYR A 81 5.17 -0.04 12.52
C TYR A 81 4.79 1.03 11.48
N GLN A 82 5.05 2.31 11.75
CA GLN A 82 4.76 3.41 10.82
C GLN A 82 5.42 3.24 9.44
N PRO A 83 6.67 2.75 9.31
CA PRO A 83 7.27 2.50 8.01
C PRO A 83 6.49 1.48 7.17
N LEU A 84 5.97 0.41 7.79
CA LEU A 84 5.19 -0.62 7.10
C LEU A 84 3.84 -0.06 6.60
N VAL A 85 3.18 0.75 7.43
CA VAL A 85 1.92 1.42 7.06
C VAL A 85 2.15 2.39 5.89
N LEU A 86 3.26 3.16 5.93
CA LEU A 86 3.61 4.09 4.88
C LEU A 86 3.93 3.37 3.57
N GLU A 87 4.69 2.28 3.63
CA GLU A 87 5.00 1.45 2.46
C GLU A 87 3.72 0.92 1.81
N LEU A 88 2.79 0.38 2.61
CA LEU A 88 1.50 -0.09 2.13
C LEU A 88 0.70 1.04 1.45
N TYR A 89 0.66 2.22 2.08
CA TYR A 89 -0.03 3.38 1.52
C TYR A 89 0.56 3.80 0.17
N VAL A 90 1.88 3.97 0.08
CA VAL A 90 2.57 4.41 -1.14
C VAL A 90 2.38 3.40 -2.26
N ARG A 91 2.47 2.11 -1.97
CA ARG A 91 2.23 1.05 -2.95
C ARG A 91 0.79 1.09 -3.46
N CYS A 92 -0.20 1.16 -2.56
CA CYS A 92 -1.61 1.26 -2.94
C CYS A 92 -1.93 2.52 -3.73
N GLN A 93 -1.28 3.64 -3.41
CA GLN A 93 -1.42 4.90 -4.13
C GLN A 93 -0.84 4.78 -5.54
N ALA A 94 0.36 4.21 -5.69
CA ALA A 94 0.98 4.01 -7.00
C ALA A 94 0.13 3.16 -7.94
N GLU A 95 -0.57 2.13 -7.43
CA GLU A 95 -1.51 1.32 -8.22
C GLU A 95 -2.72 2.14 -8.69
N LEU A 96 -3.28 3.01 -7.84
CA LEU A 96 -4.38 3.91 -8.22
C LEU A 96 -3.94 4.99 -9.20
N ASP A 97 -2.72 5.51 -9.04
CA ASP A 97 -2.12 6.46 -9.96
C ASP A 97 -1.85 5.81 -11.31
N GLY A 98 -1.42 4.53 -11.35
CA GLY A 98 -1.32 3.75 -12.59
C GLY A 98 -2.67 3.59 -13.31
N CYS A 99 -3.76 3.36 -12.57
CA CYS A 99 -5.11 3.40 -13.16
C CYS A 99 -5.44 4.80 -13.70
N ALA A 100 -5.08 5.87 -12.99
CA ALA A 100 -5.32 7.25 -13.42
C ALA A 100 -4.52 7.61 -14.68
N GLU A 101 -3.27 7.18 -14.80
CA GLU A 101 -2.46 7.35 -16.01
C GLU A 101 -3.13 6.69 -17.23
N LEU A 102 -3.71 5.49 -17.06
CA LEU A 102 -4.51 4.87 -18.12
C LEU A 102 -5.72 5.74 -18.50
N LEU A 103 -6.42 6.31 -17.52
CA LEU A 103 -7.54 7.23 -17.77
C LEU A 103 -7.09 8.46 -18.55
N TRP A 104 -5.96 9.06 -18.18
CA TRP A 104 -5.42 10.25 -18.85
C TRP A 104 -4.93 9.97 -20.26
N ALA A 105 -4.32 8.80 -20.48
CA ALA A 105 -3.84 8.41 -21.79
C ALA A 105 -4.97 8.04 -22.77
N THR A 106 -6.08 7.47 -22.28
CA THR A 106 -7.10 6.85 -23.14
C THR A 106 -8.49 7.51 -23.09
N GLY A 107 -8.80 8.26 -22.04
CA GLY A 107 -10.14 8.76 -21.76
C GLY A 107 -11.17 7.68 -21.37
N LEU A 108 -10.73 6.45 -21.16
CA LEU A 108 -11.61 5.29 -20.91
C LEU A 108 -12.05 5.21 -19.44
N GLN A 109 -13.15 5.89 -19.12
CA GLN A 109 -13.67 5.95 -17.74
C GLN A 109 -14.13 4.59 -17.18
N ARG A 110 -14.66 3.68 -18.02
CA ARG A 110 -15.18 2.39 -17.55
C ARG A 110 -14.03 1.48 -17.09
N GLU A 111 -12.98 1.45 -17.87
CA GLU A 111 -11.75 0.71 -17.66
C GLU A 111 -11.03 1.23 -16.41
N TYR A 112 -10.96 2.56 -16.25
CA TYR A 112 -10.49 3.18 -15.02
C TYR A 112 -11.29 2.71 -13.79
N ARG A 113 -12.63 2.74 -13.85
CA ARG A 113 -13.46 2.34 -12.69
C ARG A 113 -13.26 0.88 -12.31
N LEU A 114 -13.10 0.00 -13.30
CA LEU A 114 -12.78 -1.41 -13.08
C LEU A 114 -11.41 -1.55 -12.41
N CYS A 115 -10.37 -0.90 -12.97
CA CYS A 115 -9.02 -0.90 -12.42
C CYS A 115 -9.01 -0.40 -10.97
N ALA A 116 -9.56 0.79 -10.72
CA ALA A 116 -9.59 1.40 -9.40
C ALA A 116 -10.37 0.55 -8.38
N THR A 117 -11.48 -0.09 -8.79
CA THR A 117 -12.25 -0.97 -7.90
C THR A 117 -11.44 -2.20 -7.50
N THR A 118 -10.81 -2.86 -8.48
CA THR A 118 -9.95 -4.02 -8.23
C THR A 118 -8.79 -3.66 -7.31
N GLN A 119 -8.08 -2.57 -7.60
CA GLN A 119 -6.94 -2.15 -6.77
C GLN A 119 -7.37 -1.79 -5.34
N ARG A 120 -8.53 -1.16 -5.18
CA ARG A 120 -9.08 -0.89 -3.84
C ARG A 120 -9.42 -2.16 -3.06
N GLN A 121 -9.91 -3.21 -3.73
CA GLN A 121 -10.19 -4.49 -3.07
C GLN A 121 -8.89 -5.17 -2.62
N ILE A 122 -7.87 -5.18 -3.49
CA ILE A 122 -6.54 -5.71 -3.17
C ILE A 122 -5.97 -4.94 -1.97
N CYS A 123 -5.95 -3.62 -2.02
CA CYS A 123 -5.48 -2.78 -0.92
C CYS A 123 -6.25 -3.00 0.39
N ALA A 124 -7.57 -3.18 0.32
CA ALA A 124 -8.36 -3.48 1.52
C ALA A 124 -7.96 -4.82 2.15
N GLN A 125 -7.68 -5.84 1.32
CA GLN A 125 -7.16 -7.12 1.81
C GLN A 125 -5.78 -6.96 2.46
N GLN A 126 -4.86 -6.25 1.82
CA GLN A 126 -3.52 -6.04 2.38
C GLN A 126 -3.53 -5.26 3.70
N ILE A 127 -4.46 -4.30 3.84
CA ILE A 127 -4.70 -3.60 5.10
C ILE A 127 -5.09 -4.59 6.19
N GLN A 128 -6.03 -5.50 5.92
CA GLN A 128 -6.49 -6.49 6.89
C GLN A 128 -5.38 -7.47 7.27
N GLU A 129 -4.58 -7.91 6.29
CA GLU A 129 -3.43 -8.80 6.52
C GLU A 129 -2.40 -8.15 7.45
N LEU A 130 -2.01 -6.90 7.18
CA LEU A 130 -1.09 -6.18 8.04
C LEU A 130 -1.68 -5.92 9.43
N GLN A 131 -2.96 -5.59 9.54
CA GLN A 131 -3.61 -5.44 10.85
C GLN A 131 -3.59 -6.74 11.67
N ALA A 132 -3.84 -7.89 11.02
CA ALA A 132 -3.80 -9.18 11.68
C ALA A 132 -2.38 -9.55 12.14
N GLU A 133 -1.37 -9.27 11.32
CA GLU A 133 0.03 -9.49 11.66
C GLU A 133 0.47 -8.64 12.85
N LEU A 134 0.16 -7.35 12.84
CA LEU A 134 0.49 -6.44 13.95
C LEU A 134 -0.23 -6.83 15.24
N ALA A 135 -1.49 -7.27 15.15
CA ALA A 135 -2.24 -7.78 16.30
C ALA A 135 -1.57 -9.04 16.88
N ALA A 136 -1.14 -9.98 16.03
CA ALA A 136 -0.46 -11.21 16.45
C ALA A 136 0.89 -10.93 17.14
N ILE A 137 1.68 -9.98 16.60
CA ILE A 137 2.96 -9.57 17.22
C ILE A 137 2.69 -8.91 18.57
N THR A 138 1.69 -8.04 18.65
CA THR A 138 1.32 -7.34 19.89
C THR A 138 0.81 -8.32 20.94
N GLU A 139 0.01 -9.32 20.55
CA GLU A 139 -0.43 -10.39 21.45
C GLU A 139 0.75 -11.24 21.93
N ALA A 140 1.67 -11.61 21.03
CA ALA A 140 2.88 -12.37 21.40
C ALA A 140 3.78 -11.59 22.38
N ALA A 141 3.89 -10.28 22.21
CA ALA A 141 4.64 -9.39 23.12
C ALA A 141 3.96 -9.24 24.49
N ASN A 142 2.62 -9.20 24.52
CA ASN A 142 1.83 -9.05 25.73
C ASN A 142 1.52 -10.37 26.44
N ARG A 143 1.72 -11.52 25.79
CA ARG A 143 1.62 -12.83 26.44
C ARG A 143 2.65 -12.80 27.56
N PRO A 144 2.24 -12.85 28.83
CA PRO A 144 3.19 -12.92 29.91
C PRO A 144 4.04 -14.14 29.59
N SER A 145 5.34 -13.89 29.38
CA SER A 145 6.33 -14.93 29.54
C SER A 145 6.27 -15.28 31.02
N ALA A 146 5.25 -16.05 31.39
CA ALA A 146 5.36 -16.99 32.47
C ALA A 146 6.50 -17.91 32.01
N VAL A 147 7.72 -17.45 32.27
CA VAL A 147 8.72 -18.33 32.83
C VAL A 147 8.03 -18.89 34.06
N GLU A 148 7.21 -19.93 33.86
CA GLU A 148 6.90 -20.87 34.91
C GLU A 148 8.27 -21.42 35.24
N LEU A 149 8.93 -20.79 36.21
CA LEU A 149 10.09 -21.37 36.87
C LEU A 149 9.63 -22.78 37.20
N SER A 150 10.36 -23.78 36.67
CA SER A 150 10.14 -25.13 37.13
C SER A 150 10.23 -25.12 38.66
N PRO A 151 9.44 -25.93 39.40
CA PRO A 151 9.49 -25.93 40.87
C PRO A 151 10.92 -26.11 41.44
N GLU A 152 11.84 -26.67 40.64
CA GLU A 152 13.25 -26.77 40.96
C GLU A 152 14.03 -25.44 40.85
N GLU A 153 13.68 -24.56 39.92
CA GLU A 153 14.29 -23.23 39.78
C GLU A 153 13.80 -22.26 40.87
N GLU A 154 12.56 -22.40 41.31
CA GLU A 154 12.00 -21.68 42.48
C GLU A 154 12.69 -22.10 43.79
N ALA A 155 13.05 -23.39 43.92
CA ALA A 155 13.84 -23.91 45.05
C ALA A 155 15.29 -23.37 45.05
N ILE A 156 15.91 -23.21 43.88
CA ILE A 156 17.28 -22.67 43.78
C ILE A 156 17.30 -21.17 44.11
N LEU A 157 16.31 -20.40 43.65
CA LEU A 157 16.18 -18.97 43.95
C LEU A 157 15.91 -18.69 45.44
N SER A 158 15.13 -19.55 46.10
CA SER A 158 14.89 -19.43 47.55
C SER A 158 16.11 -19.81 48.41
N LEU A 159 17.00 -20.67 47.90
CA LEU A 159 18.29 -21.01 48.52
C LEU A 159 19.36 -19.91 48.36
N LEU A 160 19.32 -19.13 47.28
CA LEU A 160 20.26 -18.02 47.01
C LEU A 160 19.86 -16.70 47.69
N GLY A 161 18.61 -16.58 48.17
CA GLY A 161 18.08 -15.39 48.84
C GLY A 161 18.27 -15.35 50.37
N GLN A 162 18.96 -16.34 50.95
CA GLN A 162 19.41 -16.37 52.34
C GLN A 162 20.93 -16.17 52.42
#